data_AF-A0A376KR60-F1
#
_entry.id   AF-A0A376KR60-F1
#
_cell.length_a   1.000
_cell.length_b   1.000
_cell.length_c   1.000
_cell.angle_alpha   90.00
_cell.angle_beta   90.00
_cell.angle_gamma   90.00
#
_symmetry.space_group_name_H-M   'P 1'
#
loop_
_entity.id
_entity.type
_entity.pdbx_description
1 polymer ?
#
loop_
_entity_poly.entity_id
_entity_poly.type
_entity_poly.pdbx_seq_one_letter_code
_entity_poly.pdbx_strand_id
1 'polypeptide(L)'
;MVDFGHGLQLPLTPMVGEYANMTHFITDEDAVSRLETFTSTERVHKVAAFTDGIQRLALNMLDNSPHVPFFTPFFNGLASATQEQLDLLPELFKAVFVQPGGKRAYG
;
A
#
# COMPACT_ATOMS: atom_id res chain seq x y z
N MET A 1 6.01 0.64 2.02
CA MET A 1 6.69 0.09 3.21
C MET A 1 7.78 -0.88 2.83
N VAL A 2 8.89 -0.79 3.55
CA VAL A 2 10.04 -1.70 3.41
C VAL A 2 10.53 -2.10 4.80
N ASP A 3 10.92 -3.36 4.97
CA ASP A 3 11.58 -3.90 6.17
C ASP A 3 12.94 -4.47 5.79
N PHE A 4 14.01 -3.97 6.40
CA PHE A 4 15.40 -4.43 6.22
C PHE A 4 15.87 -5.38 7.33
N GLY A 5 14.97 -5.82 8.22
CA GLY A 5 15.29 -6.65 9.38
C GLY A 5 15.27 -5.91 10.72
N HIS A 6 14.91 -4.62 10.70
CA HIS A 6 14.84 -3.76 11.89
C HIS A 6 13.46 -3.13 12.11
N GLY A 7 12.45 -3.59 11.36
CA GLY A 7 11.09 -3.08 11.41
C GLY A 7 10.68 -2.38 10.11
N LEU A 8 9.37 -2.18 9.98
CA LEU A 8 8.80 -1.49 8.82
C LEU A 8 9.13 -0.01 8.88
N GLN A 9 9.48 0.53 7.71
CA GLN A 9 9.67 1.96 7.50
C GLN A 9 8.94 2.40 6.22
N LEU A 10 8.63 3.70 6.18
CA LEU A 10 8.05 4.39 5.03
C LEU A 10 9.17 5.15 4.30
N PRO A 11 9.83 4.53 3.30
CA PRO A 11 10.99 5.14 2.65
C PRO A 11 10.64 6.32 1.73
N LEU A 12 9.38 6.41 1.29
CA LEU A 12 8.87 7.44 0.40
C LEU A 12 7.63 8.03 1.05
N THR A 13 7.60 9.36 1.20
CA THR A 13 6.45 10.00 1.82
C THR A 13 5.34 10.05 0.77
N PRO A 14 4.11 9.63 1.08
CA PRO A 14 3.02 9.71 0.14
C PRO A 14 2.83 11.16 -0.28
N MET A 15 2.80 11.39 -1.59
CA MET A 15 2.54 12.72 -2.13
C MET A 15 1.15 13.17 -1.70
N VAL A 16 1.07 14.28 -0.96
CA VAL A 16 -0.20 14.89 -0.55
C VAL A 16 -0.56 15.96 -1.57
N GLY A 17 -1.51 15.64 -2.46
CA GLY A 17 -2.15 16.65 -3.32
C GLY A 17 -3.15 17.50 -2.53
N GLU A 18 -3.62 18.60 -3.13
CA GLU A 18 -4.72 19.41 -2.57
C GLU A 18 -6.01 18.59 -2.39
N TYR A 19 -6.15 17.50 -3.17
CA TYR A 19 -7.23 16.52 -3.07
C TYR A 19 -6.66 15.10 -2.97
N ALA A 20 -7.35 14.23 -2.21
CA ALA A 20 -7.15 12.78 -2.31
C ALA A 20 -7.49 12.32 -3.74
N ASN A 21 -6.67 11.44 -4.34
CA ASN A 21 -6.73 11.01 -5.75
C ASN A 21 -6.21 12.00 -6.82
N MET A 22 -5.37 12.98 -6.47
CA MET A 22 -4.71 13.81 -7.48
C MET A 22 -3.60 13.01 -8.20
N THR A 23 -3.77 12.77 -9.50
CA THR A 23 -2.79 12.04 -10.32
C THR A 23 -1.78 13.00 -10.93
N HIS A 24 -0.50 12.79 -10.64
CA HIS A 24 0.60 13.43 -11.34
C HIS A 24 1.12 12.51 -12.45
N PHE A 25 1.19 12.99 -13.68
CA PHE A 25 1.64 12.17 -14.80
C PHE A 25 3.15 12.28 -14.96
N ILE A 26 3.80 11.17 -15.31
CA ILE A 26 5.24 11.14 -15.60
C ILE A 26 5.61 11.96 -16.85
N THR A 27 4.61 12.40 -17.62
CA THR A 27 4.75 13.23 -18.82
C THR A 27 4.63 14.72 -18.52
N ASP A 28 4.23 15.10 -17.30
CA ASP A 28 4.12 16.50 -16.91
C ASP A 28 5.52 17.16 -16.93
N GLU A 29 5.58 18.45 -17.28
CA GLU A 29 6.86 19.18 -17.36
C GLU A 29 7.63 19.18 -16.02
N ASP A 30 6.91 19.00 -14.91
CA ASP A 30 7.43 18.93 -13.56
C ASP A 30 7.53 17.48 -13.01
N ALA A 31 7.37 16.46 -13.85
CA ALA A 31 7.44 15.05 -13.42
C ALA A 31 8.76 14.70 -12.72
N VAL A 32 9.89 15.21 -13.23
CA VAL A 32 11.23 14.96 -12.65
C VAL A 32 11.39 15.64 -11.29
N SER A 33 10.77 16.82 -11.08
CA SER A 33 10.88 17.53 -9.80
C SER A 33 9.99 16.93 -8.71
N ARG A 34 8.97 16.14 -9.10
CA ARG A 34 8.06 15.44 -8.18
C ARG A 34 8.45 13.99 -7.90
N LEU A 35 9.37 13.42 -8.68
CA LEU A 35 9.80 12.04 -8.52
C LEU A 35 10.62 11.86 -7.24
N GLU A 36 10.03 11.23 -6.23
CA GLU A 36 10.79 10.76 -5.08
C GLU A 36 11.40 9.37 -5.37
N THR A 37 12.68 9.22 -5.07
CA THR A 37 13.37 7.93 -5.18
C THR A 37 14.05 7.59 -3.87
N PHE A 38 14.01 6.31 -3.53
CA PHE A 38 14.70 5.76 -2.38
C PHE A 38 15.53 4.58 -2.84
N THR A 39 16.81 4.58 -2.48
CA THR A 39 17.74 3.50 -2.80
C THR A 39 18.41 3.04 -1.52
N SER A 40 18.57 1.72 -1.37
CA SER A 40 19.30 1.12 -0.26
C SER A 40 20.07 -0.09 -0.76
N THR A 41 21.27 -0.30 -0.19
CA THR A 41 22.10 -1.49 -0.43
C THR A 41 21.78 -2.62 0.56
N GLU A 42 20.91 -2.36 1.55
CA GLU A 42 20.52 -3.35 2.54
C GLU A 42 19.59 -4.42 1.95
N ARG A 43 19.63 -5.62 2.53
CA ARG A 43 18.77 -6.73 2.10
C ARG A 43 17.33 -6.42 2.49
N VAL A 44 16.44 -6.43 1.51
CA VAL A 44 15.00 -6.27 1.75
C VAL A 44 14.40 -7.60 2.23
N HIS A 45 13.71 -7.57 3.37
CA HIS A 45 13.00 -8.71 3.94
C HIS A 45 11.51 -8.72 3.58
N LYS A 46 10.87 -7.54 3.61
CA LYS A 46 9.44 -7.38 3.26
C LYS A 46 9.23 -6.08 2.51
N VAL A 47 8.32 -6.09 1.54
CA VAL A 47 7.85 -4.91 0.82
C VAL A 47 6.34 -4.94 0.75
N ALA A 48 5.71 -3.79 1.00
CA ALA A 48 4.31 -3.57 0.69
C ALA A 48 4.15 -2.20 0.04
N ALA A 49 3.57 -2.18 -1.16
CA ALA A 49 3.13 -0.97 -1.85
C ALA A 49 1.61 -0.87 -1.73
N PHE A 50 1.11 0.35 -1.60
CA PHE A 50 -0.32 0.63 -1.50
C PHE A 50 -0.63 2.00 -2.09
N THR A 51 -1.89 2.19 -2.47
CA THR A 51 -2.41 3.47 -2.94
C THR A 51 -3.01 4.26 -1.77
N ASP A 52 -3.24 5.55 -2.00
CA ASP A 52 -3.88 6.49 -1.05
C ASP A 52 -5.21 5.97 -0.49
N GLY A 53 -5.97 5.20 -1.29
CA GLY A 53 -7.24 4.58 -0.88
C GLY A 53 -7.19 3.75 0.40
N ILE A 54 -6.06 3.12 0.73
CA ILE A 54 -5.88 2.37 2.00
C ILE A 54 -4.83 3.00 2.92
N GLN A 55 -4.28 4.16 2.56
CA GLN A 55 -3.22 4.82 3.31
C GLN A 55 -3.62 5.10 4.77
N ARG A 56 -4.87 5.49 5.02
CA ARG A 56 -5.38 5.75 6.39
C ARG A 56 -5.47 4.50 7.27
N LEU A 57 -5.49 3.31 6.67
CA LEU A 57 -5.44 2.03 7.38
C LEU A 57 -3.99 1.57 7.60
N ALA A 58 -3.12 1.91 6.65
CA ALA A 58 -1.72 1.50 6.60
C ALA A 58 -0.77 2.45 7.38
N LEU A 59 -1.12 3.71 7.57
CA LEU A 59 -0.29 4.73 8.23
C LEU A 59 -0.93 5.27 9.50
N ASN A 60 -0.10 5.55 10.50
CA ASN A 60 -0.42 6.57 11.48
C ASN A 60 -0.28 7.95 10.81
N MET A 61 -1.39 8.64 10.61
CA MET A 61 -1.43 9.91 9.87
C MET A 61 -0.77 11.08 10.63
N LEU A 62 -0.48 10.92 11.93
CA LEU A 62 0.19 11.96 12.73
C LEU A 62 1.67 12.08 12.40
N ASP A 63 2.34 10.95 12.15
CA ASP A 63 3.79 10.88 11.98
C ASP A 63 4.22 10.09 10.73
N ASN A 64 3.27 9.66 9.91
CA ASN A 64 3.47 8.78 8.75
C ASN A 64 4.22 7.48 9.09
N SER A 65 4.17 7.03 10.34
CA SER A 65 4.74 5.74 10.71
C SER A 65 3.84 4.59 10.23
N PRO A 66 4.42 3.41 9.95
CA PRO A 66 3.63 2.24 9.61
C PRO A 66 2.68 1.87 10.74
N HIS A 67 1.40 1.71 10.42
CA HIS A 67 0.43 1.17 11.35
C HIS A 67 0.62 -0.35 11.45
N VAL A 68 1.47 -0.78 12.38
CA VAL A 68 1.85 -2.19 12.59
C VAL A 68 0.65 -3.15 12.68
N PRO A 69 -0.48 -2.82 13.36
CA PRO A 69 -1.66 -3.68 13.41
C PRO A 69 -2.26 -4.03 12.03
N PHE A 70 -2.08 -3.19 11.01
CA PHE A 70 -2.49 -3.50 9.65
C PHE A 70 -1.52 -4.48 8.97
N PHE A 71 -0.21 -4.28 9.13
CA PHE A 71 0.82 -5.05 8.43
C PHE A 71 1.13 -6.42 9.06
N THR A 72 1.06 -6.54 10.38
CA THR A 72 1.33 -7.81 11.07
C THR A 72 0.45 -8.96 10.57
N PRO A 73 -0.90 -8.87 10.57
CA PRO A 73 -1.73 -9.95 10.05
C PRO A 73 -1.54 -10.17 8.54
N PHE A 74 -1.28 -9.11 7.77
CA PHE A 74 -1.01 -9.22 6.34
C PHE A 74 0.24 -10.06 6.04
N PHE A 75 1.38 -9.71 6.66
CA PHE A 75 2.62 -10.46 6.44
C PHE A 75 2.60 -11.85 7.06
N ASN A 76 1.95 -12.03 8.22
CA ASN A 76 1.78 -13.35 8.81
C ASN A 76 0.95 -14.27 7.92
N GLY A 77 -0.13 -13.75 7.34
CA GLY A 77 -0.97 -14.48 6.40
C GLY A 77 -0.20 -14.91 5.14
N LEU A 78 0.62 -14.00 4.58
CA LEU A 78 1.51 -14.32 3.45
C LEU A 78 2.57 -15.38 3.81
N ALA A 79 3.16 -15.30 5.01
CA ALA A 79 4.18 -16.24 5.45
C ALA A 79 3.62 -17.65 5.73
N SER A 80 2.36 -17.75 6.11
CA SER A 80 1.67 -19.02 6.38
C SER A 80 0.86 -19.54 5.19
N ALA A 81 0.80 -18.80 4.08
CA ALA A 81 -0.01 -19.17 2.93
C ALA A 81 0.59 -20.37 2.20
N THR A 82 -0.24 -21.30 1.77
CA THR A 82 0.19 -22.35 0.85
C THR A 82 0.41 -21.78 -0.55
N GLN A 83 1.15 -22.49 -1.40
CA GLN A 83 1.39 -22.05 -2.78
C GLN A 83 0.06 -21.85 -3.54
N GLU A 84 -0.92 -22.72 -3.32
CA GLU A 84 -2.25 -22.61 -3.93
C GLU A 84 -2.98 -21.32 -3.48
N GLN A 85 -2.82 -20.91 -2.23
CA GLN A 85 -3.39 -19.64 -1.73
C GLN A 85 -2.66 -18.42 -2.32
N LEU A 86 -1.34 -18.51 -2.51
CA LEU A 86 -0.55 -17.46 -3.16
C LEU A 86 -0.93 -17.30 -4.64
N ASP A 87 -1.18 -18.41 -5.33
CA ASP A 87 -1.60 -18.42 -6.74
C ASP A 87 -2.99 -17.78 -6.93
N LEU A 88 -3.83 -17.78 -5.88
CA LEU A 88 -5.13 -17.12 -5.85
C LEU A 88 -5.06 -15.63 -5.47
N LEU A 89 -3.91 -15.11 -5.02
CA LEU A 89 -3.78 -13.70 -4.60
C LEU A 89 -4.27 -12.71 -5.65
N PRO A 90 -4.01 -12.86 -6.97
CA PRO A 90 -4.52 -11.93 -7.98
C PRO A 90 -6.06 -11.85 -8.00
N GLU A 91 -6.74 -12.97 -7.75
CA GLU A 91 -8.20 -13.04 -7.71
C GLU A 91 -8.77 -12.64 -6.34
N LEU A 92 -8.05 -12.93 -5.25
CA LEU A 92 -8.40 -12.50 -3.89
C LEU A 92 -8.33 -10.98 -3.72
N PHE A 93 -7.32 -10.31 -4.29
CA PHE A 93 -7.28 -8.85 -4.32
C PHE A 93 -8.45 -8.28 -5.15
N LYS A 94 -8.83 -8.90 -6.27
CA LYS A 94 -10.04 -8.51 -7.02
C LYS A 94 -11.31 -8.66 -6.17
N ALA A 95 -11.46 -9.74 -5.41
CA ALA A 95 -12.64 -9.98 -4.58
C ALA A 95 -12.76 -9.03 -3.37
N VAL A 96 -11.63 -8.60 -2.79
CA VAL A 96 -11.60 -7.63 -1.68
C VAL A 96 -11.84 -6.20 -2.17
N PHE A 97 -11.40 -5.85 -3.38
CA PHE A 97 -11.53 -4.50 -3.95
C PHE A 97 -12.72 -4.31 -4.92
N VAL A 98 -13.39 -5.39 -5.34
CA VAL A 98 -14.65 -5.35 -6.10
C VAL A 98 -15.80 -5.79 -5.19
N GLN A 99 -16.26 -4.85 -4.36
CA GLN A 99 -17.64 -4.84 -3.86
C GLN A 99 -18.26 -3.51 -4.29
N PRO A 100 -19.14 -3.48 -5.31
CA PRO A 100 -19.99 -2.33 -5.53
C PRO A 100 -20.99 -2.29 -4.37
N GLY A 101 -20.98 -1.19 -3.64
CA GLY A 101 -21.83 -1.01 -2.47
C GLY A 101 -23.32 -1.12 -2.79
N GLY A 102 -24.07 -1.54 -1.76
CA GLY A 102 -25.37 -0.97 -1.46
C GLY A 102 -26.57 -1.61 -2.16
N LYS A 103 -27.32 -2.39 -1.38
CA LYS A 103 -28.72 -2.76 -1.65
C LYS A 103 -29.54 -1.59 -2.21
N ARG A 104 -30.32 -1.84 -3.26
CA ARG A 104 -31.63 -1.19 -3.44
C ARG A 104 -32.69 -2.28 -3.51
N ALA A 105 -33.26 -2.59 -2.35
CA ALA A 105 -34.57 -3.18 -2.24
C ALA A 105 -35.51 -2.06 -1.78
N TYR A 106 -36.30 -1.52 -2.69
CA TYR A 106 -37.55 -0.82 -2.41
C TYR A 106 -38.48 -1.02 -3.62
N GLY A 107 -39.67 -1.55 -3.30
CA GLY A 107 -40.97 -1.26 -3.92
C GLY A 107 -41.10 -1.39 -5.42
#